data_AF-A0A1G8KES7-F1
#
_entry.id   AF-A0A1G8KES7-F1
#
_cell.length_a   1.000
_cell.length_b   1.000
_cell.length_c   1.000
_cell.angle_alpha   90.00
_cell.angle_beta   90.00
_cell.angle_gamma   90.00
#
_symmetry.space_group_name_H-M   'P 1'
#
loop_
_entity.id
_entity.type
_entity.pdbx_description
1 polymer ?
#
loop_
_entity_poly.entity_id
_entity_poly.type
_entity_poly.pdbx_seq_one_letter_code
_entity_poly.pdbx_strand_id
1 'polypeptide(L)'
;MTDKDLEFAEMLRKRINPNIKDFKMDKKKSLFINPVVPEVKRSNGELYIYSLTVGHLWIIEIVKSVGFGEFIKDLILFSKENNSNLLEWNISQSEEIRLNHLLSKHNMVFERKIVSGINIMKYKEELELLKEKNHPYHTLSRIFHMVKTNLLPEDILGFSNNLENELKEKSSVINAIYLGLKSAGVVEDEEEIMPPQSVIDILKEFSPCMVEKKEMKYYAKIGLENNYFERLPELFSMNWDWLTDNEKVIVSKLLYSFRIIKELTYSLFAINGVLAAASTRILFDNYWQSKYLIENNEIQQYKEFALDRMRLHILKRTGKEDVEDIGILMLASNNDLLDPIPIHGDYFKKSAREYAIQLNLKDDYDKYYEYNSEFIHASLTAILSSLMVECANPEHLNHFTVSPSSSRYIDAIPHIFDIINAHISLVNDYLGEEILENVELEDYFFKERNSFLVHMESMQNKME
;
A
#
# COMPACT_ATOMS: atom_id res chain seq x y z
N MET A 1 16.28 -27.74 18.93
CA MET A 1 15.70 -26.44 19.29
C MET A 1 15.21 -26.52 20.72
N THR A 2 15.57 -25.55 21.53
CA THR A 2 15.06 -25.42 22.91
C THR A 2 13.66 -24.82 22.88
N ASP A 3 12.89 -24.98 23.96
CA ASP A 3 11.55 -24.36 24.08
C ASP A 3 11.60 -22.82 23.92
N LYS A 4 12.72 -22.21 24.30
CA LYS A 4 12.97 -20.78 24.08
C LYS A 4 13.17 -20.42 22.61
N ASP A 5 13.77 -21.29 21.82
CA ASP A 5 13.92 -21.08 20.38
C ASP A 5 12.57 -21.19 19.67
N LEU A 6 11.70 -22.10 20.14
CA LEU A 6 10.33 -22.23 19.65
C LEU A 6 9.48 -21.00 20.00
N GLU A 7 9.56 -20.54 21.24
CA GLU A 7 8.84 -19.35 21.71
C GLU A 7 9.32 -18.08 20.98
N PHE A 8 10.62 -17.93 20.78
CA PHE A 8 11.20 -16.84 20.02
C PHE A 8 10.86 -16.89 18.52
N ALA A 9 10.87 -18.07 17.91
CA ALA A 9 10.44 -18.26 16.53
C ALA A 9 8.95 -17.98 16.37
N GLU A 10 8.11 -18.38 17.32
CA GLU A 10 6.67 -18.10 17.32
C GLU A 10 6.41 -16.60 17.51
N MET A 11 7.15 -15.96 18.41
CA MET A 11 7.14 -14.51 18.62
C MET A 11 7.54 -13.76 17.34
N LEU A 12 8.63 -14.16 16.67
CA LEU A 12 9.08 -13.60 15.40
C LEU A 12 8.04 -13.81 14.29
N ARG A 13 7.46 -15.01 14.19
CA ARG A 13 6.38 -15.31 13.25
C ARG A 13 5.19 -14.36 13.43
N LYS A 14 4.72 -14.20 14.67
CA LYS A 14 3.64 -13.28 15.07
C LYS A 14 4.01 -11.80 14.89
N ARG A 15 5.29 -11.46 14.73
CA ARG A 15 5.76 -10.10 14.50
C ARG A 15 5.93 -9.79 13.01
N ILE A 16 6.43 -10.74 12.23
CA ILE A 16 6.72 -10.60 10.80
C ILE A 16 5.43 -10.72 9.96
N ASN A 17 4.52 -11.63 10.34
CA ASN A 17 3.26 -11.83 9.64
C ASN A 17 2.14 -12.19 10.63
N PRO A 18 1.65 -11.22 11.43
CA PRO A 18 0.60 -11.49 12.40
C PRO A 18 -0.69 -11.91 11.72
N ASN A 19 -1.31 -12.99 12.18
CA ASN A 19 -2.70 -13.28 11.84
C ASN A 19 -3.60 -12.31 12.60
N ILE A 20 -4.75 -11.93 12.05
CA ILE A 20 -5.71 -11.07 12.77
C ILE A 20 -6.16 -11.69 14.11
N LYS A 21 -6.17 -13.02 14.21
CA LYS A 21 -6.44 -13.77 15.46
C LYS A 21 -5.35 -13.63 16.52
N ASP A 22 -4.15 -13.20 16.13
CA ASP A 22 -3.06 -12.95 17.07
C ASP A 22 -3.27 -11.63 17.84
N PHE A 23 -4.07 -10.69 17.33
CA PHE A 23 -4.30 -9.39 17.98
C PHE A 23 -5.23 -9.52 19.19
N LYS A 24 -4.93 -8.77 20.25
CA LYS A 24 -5.79 -8.66 21.45
C LYS A 24 -6.38 -7.26 21.52
N MET A 25 -7.67 -7.20 21.85
CA MET A 25 -8.33 -5.92 22.10
C MET A 25 -7.87 -5.35 23.45
N ASP A 26 -7.13 -4.25 23.42
CA ASP A 26 -6.90 -3.41 24.60
C ASP A 26 -8.18 -2.60 24.86
N LYS A 27 -8.95 -3.08 25.83
CA LYS A 27 -10.22 -2.45 26.22
C LYS A 27 -10.08 -1.02 26.75
N LYS A 28 -8.90 -0.63 27.26
CA LYS A 28 -8.68 0.73 27.77
C LYS A 28 -8.45 1.72 26.63
N LYS A 29 -7.78 1.27 25.58
CA LYS A 29 -7.46 2.11 24.41
C LYS A 29 -8.49 1.94 23.29
N SER A 30 -9.36 0.94 23.39
CA SER A 30 -10.28 0.52 22.32
C SER A 30 -9.54 0.20 21.02
N LEU A 31 -8.36 -0.42 21.13
CA LEU A 31 -7.49 -0.75 20.00
C LEU A 31 -7.18 -2.24 19.96
N PHE A 32 -7.10 -2.80 18.76
CA PHE A 32 -6.46 -4.10 18.55
C PHE A 32 -4.95 -3.94 18.59
N ILE A 33 -4.30 -4.55 19.57
CA ILE A 33 -2.85 -4.49 19.76
C ILE A 33 -2.27 -5.86 19.46
N ASN A 34 -1.21 -5.89 18.66
CA ASN A 34 -0.42 -7.10 18.52
C ASN A 34 0.23 -7.40 19.89
N PRO A 35 -0.07 -8.55 20.53
CA PRO A 35 0.36 -8.85 21.89
C PRO A 35 1.87 -8.98 22.06
N VAL A 36 2.61 -9.01 20.95
CA VAL A 36 4.07 -9.13 20.90
C VAL A 36 4.76 -7.76 20.76
N VAL A 37 4.00 -6.69 20.49
CA VAL A 37 4.57 -5.34 20.34
C VAL A 37 4.65 -4.68 21.71
N PRO A 38 5.87 -4.44 22.26
CA PRO A 38 6.01 -3.68 23.50
C PRO A 38 5.43 -2.28 23.32
N GLU A 39 4.90 -1.67 24.40
CA GLU A 39 4.43 -0.29 24.38
C GLU A 39 5.54 0.65 23.92
N VAL A 40 5.52 1.05 22.65
CA VAL A 40 6.46 2.03 22.13
C VAL A 40 6.01 3.40 22.63
N LYS A 41 6.74 3.96 23.61
CA LYS A 41 6.69 5.40 23.86
C LYS A 41 7.17 6.09 22.58
N ARG A 42 6.33 6.96 22.02
CA ARG A 42 6.53 7.64 20.73
C ARG A 42 7.91 8.34 20.62
N SER A 43 8.58 8.07 19.49
CA SER A 43 9.22 9.00 18.53
C SER A 43 10.40 9.92 18.89
N ASN A 44 11.06 9.87 20.04
CA ASN A 44 12.33 10.63 20.21
C ASN A 44 13.57 9.91 19.64
N GLY A 45 13.54 8.58 19.55
CA GLY A 45 14.69 7.79 19.11
C GLY A 45 15.02 7.91 17.62
N GLU A 46 14.03 8.20 16.78
CA GLU A 46 14.19 8.22 15.32
C GLU A 46 14.74 9.57 14.83
N LEU A 47 14.21 10.68 15.36
CA LEU A 47 14.76 12.02 15.10
C LEU A 47 16.22 12.11 15.57
N TYR A 48 16.53 11.48 16.70
CA TYR A 48 17.88 11.40 17.25
C TYR A 48 18.87 10.72 16.29
N ILE A 49 18.55 9.52 15.79
CA ILE A 49 19.43 8.80 14.85
C ILE A 49 19.58 9.62 13.57
N TYR A 50 18.52 10.27 13.11
CA TYR A 50 18.56 11.15 11.96
C TYR A 50 19.47 12.38 12.18
N SER A 51 19.41 13.01 13.36
CA SER A 51 20.32 14.10 13.71
C SER A 51 21.79 13.66 13.70
N LEU A 52 22.09 12.50 14.29
CA LEU A 52 23.44 11.91 14.20
C LEU A 52 23.89 11.74 12.74
N THR A 53 22.95 11.31 11.90
CA THR A 53 23.17 10.99 10.49
C THR A 53 23.48 12.22 9.66
N VAL A 54 22.65 13.27 9.77
CA VAL A 54 22.79 14.50 9.01
C VAL A 54 23.98 15.32 9.50
N GLY A 55 24.23 15.35 10.80
CA GLY A 55 25.35 16.11 11.37
C GLY A 55 26.72 15.58 10.94
N HIS A 56 26.84 14.30 10.58
CA HIS A 56 28.07 13.69 10.06
C HIS A 56 28.10 13.52 8.54
N LEU A 57 27.12 14.04 7.80
CA LEU A 57 27.03 13.86 6.34
C LEU A 57 28.32 14.28 5.62
N TRP A 58 28.97 15.35 6.07
CA TRP A 58 30.25 15.83 5.55
C TRP A 58 31.38 14.78 5.66
N ILE A 59 31.41 14.00 6.75
CA ILE A 59 32.39 12.92 6.95
C ILE A 59 32.12 11.77 5.98
N ILE A 60 30.85 11.44 5.78
CA ILE A 60 30.43 10.35 4.90
C ILE A 60 30.78 10.64 3.44
N GLU A 61 30.59 11.88 2.98
CA GLU A 61 31.03 12.26 1.63
C GLU A 61 32.54 12.12 1.44
N ILE A 62 33.33 12.55 2.44
CA ILE A 62 34.78 12.38 2.39
C ILE A 62 35.13 10.90 2.30
N VAL A 63 34.56 10.05 3.17
CA VAL A 63 34.77 8.60 3.13
C VAL A 63 34.34 7.98 1.79
N LYS A 64 33.23 8.44 1.19
CA LYS A 64 32.80 7.96 -0.13
C LYS A 64 33.80 8.33 -1.23
N SER A 65 34.45 9.48 -1.11
CA SER A 65 35.41 9.97 -2.11
C SER A 65 36.80 9.31 -2.02
N VAL A 66 37.28 9.01 -0.81
CA VAL A 66 38.67 8.54 -0.58
C VAL A 66 38.79 7.23 0.22
N GLY A 67 37.67 6.64 0.64
CA GLY A 67 37.62 5.43 1.46
C GLY A 67 37.85 5.68 2.96
N PHE A 68 37.90 4.60 3.75
CA PHE A 68 38.22 4.63 5.18
C PHE A 68 39.74 4.73 5.41
N GLY A 69 40.31 5.91 5.14
CA GLY A 69 41.75 6.18 5.28
C GLY A 69 42.20 6.62 6.67
N GLU A 70 43.50 6.88 6.82
CA GLU A 70 44.14 7.35 8.07
C GLU A 70 43.51 8.64 8.62
N PHE A 71 42.90 9.47 7.78
CA PHE A 71 42.25 10.71 8.24
C PHE A 71 41.12 10.47 9.25
N ILE A 72 40.48 9.29 9.24
CA ILE A 72 39.43 8.97 10.22
C ILE A 72 40.02 8.87 11.63
N LYS A 73 41.24 8.32 11.74
CA LYS A 73 41.98 8.30 13.00
C LYS A 73 42.29 9.71 13.47
N ASP A 74 42.76 10.57 12.56
CA ASP A 74 43.03 11.97 12.88
C ASP A 74 41.75 12.71 13.31
N LEU A 75 40.60 12.43 12.68
CA LEU A 75 39.31 12.99 13.08
C LEU A 75 38.87 12.50 14.45
N ILE A 76 39.08 11.22 14.79
CA ILE A 76 38.78 10.67 16.12
C ILE A 76 39.66 11.32 17.18
N LEU A 77 40.96 11.47 16.92
CA LEU A 77 41.88 12.16 17.83
C LEU A 77 41.50 13.63 18.00
N PHE A 78 41.17 14.31 16.91
CA PHE A 78 40.69 15.68 16.94
C PHE A 78 39.40 15.82 17.76
N SER A 79 38.44 14.90 17.57
CA SER A 79 37.20 14.84 18.36
C SER A 79 37.49 14.70 19.86
N LYS A 80 38.45 13.85 20.23
CA LYS A 80 38.90 13.64 21.63
C LYS A 80 39.51 14.90 22.22
N GLU A 81 40.45 15.52 21.51
CA GLU A 81 41.18 16.70 21.98
C GLU A 81 40.27 17.93 22.16
N ASN A 82 39.22 18.04 21.34
CA ASN A 82 38.33 19.20 21.32
C ASN A 82 37.01 18.95 22.05
N ASN A 83 36.81 17.78 22.64
CA ASN A 83 35.55 17.40 23.28
C ASN A 83 34.34 17.65 22.35
N SER A 84 34.49 17.24 21.08
CA SER A 84 33.54 17.54 20.01
C SER A 84 33.03 16.26 19.39
N ASN A 85 31.71 16.18 19.16
CA ASN A 85 31.10 15.07 18.44
C ASN A 85 31.15 15.26 16.91
N LEU A 86 31.71 16.37 16.41
CA LEU A 86 31.83 16.70 14.98
C LEU A 86 30.50 16.78 14.20
N LEU A 87 29.38 16.98 14.90
CA LEU A 87 28.14 17.37 14.24
C LEU A 87 28.33 18.72 13.56
N GLU A 88 28.00 18.83 12.28
CA GLU A 88 28.30 20.00 11.45
C GLU A 88 27.83 21.34 12.06
N TRP A 89 26.64 21.34 12.68
CA TRP A 89 26.08 22.53 13.33
C TRP A 89 26.74 22.90 14.66
N ASN A 90 27.50 21.99 15.26
CA ASN A 90 28.29 22.23 16.47
C ASN A 90 29.72 22.71 16.15
N ILE A 91 30.18 22.58 14.91
CA ILE A 91 31.53 23.00 14.50
C ILE A 91 31.59 24.54 14.45
N SER A 92 32.37 25.12 15.35
CA SER A 92 32.66 26.56 15.37
C SER A 92 33.64 26.98 14.27
N GLN A 93 33.73 28.28 13.98
CA GLN A 93 34.68 28.81 12.99
C GLN A 93 36.15 28.48 13.32
N SER A 94 36.52 28.48 14.61
CA SER A 94 37.88 28.14 15.04
C SER A 94 38.17 26.64 14.90
N GLU A 95 37.20 25.77 15.17
CA GLU A 95 37.30 24.34 14.90
C GLU A 95 37.38 24.05 13.41
N GLU A 96 36.59 24.75 12.58
CA GLU A 96 36.60 24.64 11.12
C GLU A 96 37.98 24.92 10.52
N ILE A 97 38.67 25.97 10.99
CA ILE A 97 40.05 26.28 10.56
C ILE A 97 41.01 25.14 10.92
N ARG A 98 40.89 24.59 12.13
CA ARG A 98 41.76 23.50 12.59
C ARG A 98 41.45 22.18 11.88
N LEU A 99 40.18 21.89 11.62
CA LEU A 99 39.73 20.74 10.84
C LEU A 99 40.28 20.81 9.41
N ASN A 100 40.17 21.97 8.75
CA ASN A 100 40.73 22.16 7.42
C ASN A 100 42.26 22.03 7.39
N HIS A 101 42.95 22.52 8.41
CA HIS A 101 44.39 22.30 8.53
C HIS A 101 44.73 20.80 8.68
N LEU A 102 43.98 20.05 9.47
CA LEU A 102 44.15 18.61 9.65
C LEU A 102 43.86 17.84 8.36
N LEU A 103 42.73 18.11 7.71
CA LEU A 103 42.30 17.46 6.47
C LEU A 103 43.21 17.78 5.28
N SER A 104 43.84 18.96 5.26
CA SER A 104 44.80 19.33 4.20
C SER A 104 46.01 18.40 4.10
N LYS A 105 46.41 17.74 5.21
CA LYS A 105 47.48 16.73 5.23
C LYS A 105 47.16 15.52 4.35
N HIS A 106 45.87 15.30 4.09
CA HIS A 106 45.33 14.21 3.30
C HIS A 106 44.71 14.68 1.97
N ASN A 107 44.94 15.94 1.59
CA ASN A 107 44.34 16.59 0.41
C ASN A 107 42.80 16.66 0.44
N MET A 108 42.23 16.90 1.63
CA MET A 108 40.78 17.02 1.82
C MET A 108 40.43 18.35 2.48
N VAL A 109 39.16 18.73 2.37
CA VAL A 109 38.62 19.99 2.91
C VAL A 109 37.28 19.69 3.58
N PHE A 110 37.04 20.31 4.73
CA PHE A 110 35.73 20.34 5.36
C PHE A 110 34.85 21.36 4.66
N GLU A 111 33.66 20.92 4.25
CA GLU A 111 32.64 21.78 3.66
C GLU A 111 31.32 21.55 4.40
N ARG A 112 30.66 22.65 4.78
CA ARG A 112 29.30 22.58 5.34
C ARG A 112 28.32 22.09 4.29
N LYS A 113 27.59 21.02 4.60
CA LYS A 113 26.59 20.40 3.72
C LYS A 113 25.19 20.88 4.05
N ILE A 114 24.92 21.23 5.31
CA ILE A 114 23.62 21.69 5.79
C ILE A 114 23.51 23.19 5.56
N VAL A 115 23.14 23.54 4.34
CA VAL A 115 22.89 24.92 3.91
C VAL A 115 21.46 25.05 3.37
N SER A 116 20.89 26.25 3.41
CA SER A 116 19.59 26.52 2.78
C SER A 116 19.65 26.15 1.28
N GLY A 117 18.64 25.43 0.80
CA GLY A 117 18.62 24.88 -0.56
C GLY A 117 19.23 23.48 -0.70
N ILE A 118 19.62 22.81 0.39
CA ILE A 118 20.11 21.42 0.33
C ILE A 118 19.03 20.49 -0.24
N ASN A 119 19.40 19.70 -1.25
CA ASN A 119 18.53 18.64 -1.76
C ASN A 119 18.90 17.30 -1.10
N ILE A 120 18.19 16.96 -0.02
CA ILE A 120 18.40 15.72 0.75
C ILE A 120 18.27 14.47 -0.14
N MET A 121 17.54 14.56 -1.26
CA MET A 121 17.38 13.44 -2.21
C MET A 121 18.68 12.96 -2.83
N LYS A 122 19.71 13.82 -2.92
CA LYS A 122 21.02 13.42 -3.42
C LYS A 122 21.73 12.43 -2.49
N TYR A 123 21.27 12.31 -1.25
CA TYR A 123 21.91 11.51 -0.21
C TYR A 123 21.07 10.31 0.25
N LYS A 124 20.04 9.91 -0.53
CA LYS A 124 19.12 8.82 -0.11
C LYS A 124 19.87 7.53 0.26
N GLU A 125 20.88 7.16 -0.52
CA GLU A 125 21.67 5.95 -0.30
C GLU A 125 22.46 6.04 1.01
N GLU A 126 23.14 7.15 1.25
CA GLU A 126 23.94 7.43 2.45
C GLU A 126 23.06 7.39 3.71
N LEU A 127 21.88 8.01 3.63
CA LEU A 127 20.91 8.02 4.73
C LEU A 127 20.42 6.61 5.08
N GLU A 128 20.20 5.74 4.10
CA GLU A 128 19.81 4.34 4.37
C GLU A 128 20.97 3.54 4.96
N LEU A 129 22.19 3.66 4.42
CA LEU A 129 23.38 3.00 4.97
C LEU A 129 23.69 3.43 6.42
N LEU A 130 23.40 4.68 6.77
CA LEU A 130 23.59 5.20 8.13
C LEU A 130 22.57 4.66 9.13
N LYS A 131 21.40 4.18 8.69
CA LYS A 131 20.41 3.52 9.56
C LYS A 131 20.76 2.07 9.86
N GLU A 132 21.54 1.44 8.99
CA GLU A 132 22.00 0.07 9.18
C GLU A 132 22.98 0.01 10.37
N LYS A 133 22.52 -0.57 11.48
CA LYS A 133 23.28 -0.59 12.75
C LYS A 133 24.68 -1.21 12.62
N ASN A 134 24.87 -2.12 11.69
CA ASN A 134 26.13 -2.84 11.48
C ASN A 134 27.00 -2.19 10.39
N HIS A 135 26.52 -1.11 9.77
CA HIS A 135 27.28 -0.39 8.76
C HIS A 135 28.39 0.44 9.41
N PRO A 136 29.57 0.56 8.77
CA PRO A 136 30.68 1.38 9.28
C PRO A 136 30.31 2.83 9.55
N TYR A 137 29.46 3.42 8.72
CA TYR A 137 29.01 4.81 8.89
C TYR A 137 28.29 5.00 10.23
N HIS A 138 27.34 4.11 10.55
CA HIS A 138 26.61 4.15 11.82
C HIS A 138 27.55 3.96 13.03
N THR A 139 28.48 3.03 12.88
CA THR A 139 29.48 2.71 13.92
C THR A 139 30.40 3.90 14.18
N LEU A 140 30.85 4.56 13.11
CA LEU A 140 31.72 5.72 13.17
C LEU A 140 31.04 6.94 13.82
N SER A 141 29.78 7.23 13.46
CA SER A 141 29.01 8.28 14.13
C SER A 141 28.97 8.06 15.65
N ARG A 142 28.65 6.84 16.10
CA ARG A 142 28.63 6.53 17.54
C ARG A 142 29.98 6.68 18.23
N ILE A 143 31.08 6.37 17.53
CA ILE A 143 32.43 6.59 18.05
C ILE A 143 32.64 8.06 18.38
N PHE A 144 32.30 9.01 17.50
CA PHE A 144 32.48 10.43 17.78
C PHE A 144 31.72 10.89 19.03
N HIS A 145 30.53 10.36 19.28
CA HIS A 145 29.78 10.67 20.51
C HIS A 145 30.40 10.05 21.77
N MET A 146 30.96 8.84 21.69
CA MET A 146 31.65 8.22 22.84
C MET A 146 33.03 8.82 23.11
N VAL A 147 33.69 9.32 22.07
CA VAL A 147 34.99 9.98 22.18
C VAL A 147 34.86 11.30 22.91
N LYS A 148 33.80 12.07 22.63
CA LYS A 148 33.45 13.28 23.39
C LYS A 148 33.36 12.99 24.89
N THR A 149 32.74 11.88 25.30
CA THR A 149 32.59 11.55 26.73
C THR A 149 33.86 10.98 27.38
N ASN A 150 34.94 10.78 26.62
CA ASN A 150 36.19 10.14 27.05
C ASN A 150 35.98 8.71 27.61
N LEU A 151 34.93 8.01 27.13
CA LEU A 151 34.55 6.66 27.59
C LEU A 151 34.73 5.59 26.52
N LEU A 152 35.28 5.96 25.36
CA LEU A 152 35.73 5.00 24.37
C LEU A 152 36.97 4.25 24.92
N PRO A 153 36.96 2.92 25.04
CA PRO A 153 38.14 2.17 25.45
C PRO A 153 39.31 2.42 24.49
N GLU A 154 40.51 2.69 25.03
CA GLU A 154 41.66 3.13 24.22
C GLU A 154 42.10 2.11 23.16
N ASP A 155 41.83 0.81 23.40
CA ASP A 155 42.20 -0.28 22.49
C ASP A 155 41.04 -0.77 21.59
N ILE A 156 39.88 -0.09 21.61
CA ILE A 156 38.72 -0.57 20.85
C ILE A 156 38.93 -0.47 19.35
N LEU A 157 39.82 0.42 18.86
CA LEU A 157 40.25 0.48 17.47
C LEU A 157 41.78 0.37 17.42
N GLY A 158 42.28 -0.65 16.74
CA GLY A 158 43.70 -0.88 16.50
C GLY A 158 44.25 -0.03 15.35
N PHE A 159 43.39 0.67 14.60
CA PHE A 159 43.76 1.51 13.46
C PHE A 159 44.70 0.77 12.49
N SER A 160 44.32 -0.47 12.17
CA SER A 160 45.02 -1.29 11.18
C SER A 160 44.78 -0.77 9.76
N ASN A 161 45.50 -1.30 8.76
CA ASN A 161 45.38 -0.91 7.35
C ASN A 161 43.97 -1.11 6.74
N ASN A 162 42.99 -1.65 7.47
CA ASN A 162 41.61 -1.79 7.03
C ASN A 162 40.61 -1.40 8.14
N LEU A 163 40.50 -0.09 8.38
CA LEU A 163 39.59 0.48 9.38
C LEU A 163 38.11 0.18 9.08
N GLU A 164 37.73 0.08 7.80
CA GLU A 164 36.35 -0.27 7.43
C GLU A 164 35.94 -1.64 7.99
N ASN A 165 36.76 -2.67 7.77
CA ASN A 165 36.50 -4.01 8.30
C ASN A 165 36.50 -4.02 9.81
N GLU A 166 37.42 -3.28 10.43
CA GLU A 166 37.48 -3.17 11.88
C GLU A 166 36.19 -2.55 12.47
N LEU A 167 35.66 -1.51 11.84
CA LEU A 167 34.37 -0.92 12.20
C LEU A 167 33.21 -1.92 12.00
N LYS A 168 33.21 -2.71 10.91
CA LYS A 168 32.19 -3.75 10.69
C LYS A 168 32.23 -4.83 11.77
N GLU A 169 33.41 -5.39 12.04
CA GLU A 169 33.61 -6.48 13.00
C GLU A 169 33.25 -6.05 14.42
N LYS A 170 33.63 -4.83 14.81
CA LYS A 170 33.40 -4.30 16.15
C LYS A 170 32.08 -3.56 16.31
N SER A 171 31.29 -3.42 15.25
CA SER A 171 30.01 -2.69 15.24
C SER A 171 29.08 -3.12 16.38
N SER A 172 28.92 -4.43 16.61
CA SER A 172 28.07 -4.98 17.67
C SER A 172 28.52 -4.54 19.08
N VAL A 173 29.82 -4.57 19.34
CA VAL A 173 30.41 -4.20 20.64
C VAL A 173 30.32 -2.69 20.85
N ILE A 174 30.71 -1.90 19.85
CA ILE A 174 30.60 -0.43 19.84
C ILE A 174 29.15 -0.01 20.08
N ASN A 175 28.20 -0.68 19.40
CA ASN A 175 26.79 -0.43 19.57
C ASN A 175 26.30 -0.73 20.98
N ALA A 176 26.74 -1.83 21.57
CA ALA A 176 26.38 -2.22 22.93
C ALA A 176 26.93 -1.22 23.98
N ILE A 177 28.20 -0.81 23.85
CA ILE A 177 28.83 0.17 24.74
C ILE A 177 28.07 1.50 24.67
N TYR A 178 27.85 2.01 23.45
CA TYR A 178 27.12 3.24 23.24
C TYR A 178 25.72 3.22 23.86
N LEU A 179 24.95 2.13 23.65
CA LEU A 179 23.62 1.99 24.24
C LEU A 179 23.65 1.91 25.76
N GLY A 180 24.67 1.26 26.34
CA GLY A 180 24.89 1.21 27.77
C GLY A 180 25.17 2.60 28.35
N LEU A 181 26.08 3.35 27.72
CA LEU A 181 26.41 4.73 28.12
C LEU A 181 25.22 5.68 28.00
N LYS A 182 24.43 5.55 26.93
CA LYS A 182 23.18 6.30 26.73
C LYS A 182 22.16 5.96 27.83
N SER A 183 21.99 4.68 28.13
CA SER A 183 21.06 4.21 29.17
C SER A 183 21.46 4.66 30.58
N ALA A 184 22.76 4.90 30.80
CA ALA A 184 23.31 5.44 32.04
C ALA A 184 23.24 6.99 32.12
N GLY A 185 22.77 7.68 31.07
CA GLY A 185 22.70 9.14 31.02
C GLY A 185 24.08 9.81 30.91
N VAL A 186 25.08 9.09 30.40
CA VAL A 186 26.49 9.56 30.37
C VAL A 186 26.88 10.09 29.00
N VAL A 187 26.21 9.64 27.93
CA VAL A 187 26.30 10.24 26.60
C VAL A 187 25.18 11.28 26.47
N GLU A 188 25.56 12.47 26.03
CA GLU A 188 24.79 13.73 25.86
C GLU A 188 23.26 13.65 26.05
N ASP A 189 22.73 14.62 26.81
CA ASP A 189 21.30 14.93 26.84
C ASP A 189 20.77 15.15 25.41
N GLU A 190 19.51 14.76 25.17
CA GLU A 190 18.88 14.83 23.83
C GLU A 190 19.03 16.22 23.19
N GLU A 191 19.20 17.29 23.98
CA GLU A 191 19.39 18.68 23.53
C GLU A 191 20.71 18.96 22.78
N GLU A 192 21.83 18.28 23.07
CA GLU A 192 23.11 18.55 22.37
C GLU A 192 23.21 17.85 21.00
N ILE A 193 22.35 16.85 20.79
CA ILE A 193 22.27 16.05 19.56
C ILE A 193 21.16 16.57 18.64
N MET A 194 20.16 17.25 19.20
CA MET A 194 19.13 17.87 18.38
C MET A 194 19.70 19.07 17.60
N PRO A 195 19.47 19.14 16.28
CA PRO A 195 19.88 20.28 15.50
C PRO A 195 19.17 21.55 16.00
N PRO A 196 19.83 22.72 15.92
CA PRO A 196 19.18 23.99 16.24
C PRO A 196 17.97 24.20 15.31
N GLN A 197 16.99 25.00 15.75
CA GLN A 197 15.75 25.22 14.98
C GLN A 197 16.00 25.68 13.54
N SER A 198 17.06 26.47 13.30
CA SER A 198 17.48 26.88 11.96
C SER A 198 17.86 25.71 11.05
N VAL A 199 18.52 24.69 11.59
CA VAL A 199 18.83 23.46 10.85
C VAL A 199 17.59 22.61 10.67
N ILE A 200 16.74 22.49 11.70
CA ILE A 200 15.43 21.82 11.57
C ILE A 200 14.60 22.46 10.46
N ASP A 201 14.59 23.79 10.37
CA ASP A 201 13.85 24.52 9.35
C ASP A 201 14.44 24.29 7.95
N ILE A 202 15.77 24.27 7.80
CA ILE A 202 16.44 23.89 6.54
C ILE A 202 16.06 22.45 6.13
N LEU A 203 16.03 21.51 7.08
CA LEU A 203 15.67 20.13 6.81
C LEU A 203 14.18 20.02 6.44
N LYS A 204 13.28 20.70 7.18
CA LYS A 204 11.84 20.74 6.89
C LYS A 204 11.49 21.42 5.56
N GLU A 205 12.23 22.46 5.18
CA GLU A 205 12.04 23.20 3.93
C GLU A 205 12.20 22.29 2.70
N PHE A 206 13.01 21.22 2.81
CA PHE A 206 13.34 20.33 1.70
C PHE A 206 13.03 18.84 1.92
N SER A 207 12.26 18.51 2.98
CA SER A 207 11.80 17.15 3.29
C SER A 207 10.29 16.97 3.15
N PRO A 208 9.71 17.14 1.94
CA PRO A 208 8.30 16.87 1.73
C PRO A 208 7.97 15.40 2.01
N CYS A 209 6.69 15.11 2.25
CA CYS A 209 6.24 13.73 2.24
C CYS A 209 6.54 13.11 0.87
N MET A 210 7.17 11.95 0.89
CA MET A 210 7.54 11.24 -0.32
C MET A 210 6.66 10.01 -0.50
N VAL A 211 6.33 9.72 -1.75
CA VAL A 211 5.68 8.47 -2.13
C VAL A 211 6.59 7.77 -3.12
N GLU A 212 7.00 6.54 -2.79
CA GLU A 212 7.62 5.69 -3.80
C GLU A 212 6.62 5.43 -4.93
N LYS A 213 7.02 5.71 -6.17
CA LYS A 213 6.25 5.23 -7.31
C LYS A 213 6.44 3.72 -7.37
N LYS A 214 5.36 2.98 -7.14
CA LYS A 214 5.32 1.54 -7.36
C LYS A 214 4.57 1.26 -8.65
N GLU A 215 4.98 0.19 -9.32
CA GLU A 215 4.28 -0.28 -10.51
C GLU A 215 2.88 -0.79 -10.16
N MET A 216 2.01 -0.79 -11.16
CA MET A 216 0.67 -1.36 -11.03
C MET A 216 0.78 -2.88 -10.98
N LYS A 217 -0.19 -3.54 -10.32
CA LYS A 217 -0.19 -5.00 -10.18
C LYS A 217 -0.64 -5.70 -11.45
N TYR A 218 -1.59 -5.11 -12.16
CA TYR A 218 -2.22 -5.71 -13.33
C TYR A 218 -2.28 -4.73 -14.49
N TYR A 219 -1.97 -5.23 -15.68
CA TYR A 219 -2.04 -4.52 -16.95
C TYR A 219 -2.92 -5.33 -17.90
N ALA A 220 -4.04 -4.77 -18.36
CA ALA A 220 -4.94 -5.47 -19.27
C ALA A 220 -4.27 -5.76 -20.61
N LYS A 221 -4.52 -6.96 -21.16
CA LYS A 221 -4.17 -7.31 -22.53
C LYS A 221 -5.21 -6.72 -23.48
N ILE A 222 -4.89 -5.58 -24.07
CA ILE A 222 -5.77 -4.91 -25.03
C ILE A 222 -5.64 -5.59 -26.40
N GLY A 223 -6.76 -5.70 -27.13
CA GLY A 223 -6.76 -6.21 -28.51
C GLY A 223 -6.61 -7.73 -28.62
N LEU A 224 -7.09 -8.50 -27.65
CA LEU A 224 -7.09 -9.96 -27.73
C LEU A 224 -7.99 -10.44 -28.87
N GLU A 225 -7.43 -11.21 -29.82
CA GLU A 225 -8.13 -11.77 -30.98
C GLU A 225 -9.26 -12.76 -30.58
N ASN A 226 -9.33 -13.18 -29.31
CA ASN A 226 -10.41 -14.01 -28.75
C ASN A 226 -10.84 -13.52 -27.36
N ASN A 227 -11.15 -12.23 -27.21
CA ASN A 227 -11.61 -11.70 -25.93
C ASN A 227 -13.01 -12.24 -25.57
N TYR A 228 -13.05 -13.19 -24.63
CA TYR A 228 -14.28 -13.86 -24.23
C TYR A 228 -15.34 -12.89 -23.66
N PHE A 229 -14.89 -11.87 -22.92
CA PHE A 229 -15.76 -10.82 -22.36
C PHE A 229 -16.41 -9.92 -23.43
N GLU A 230 -15.90 -9.93 -24.65
CA GLU A 230 -16.46 -9.17 -25.78
C GLU A 230 -17.28 -10.07 -26.70
N ARG A 231 -16.74 -11.26 -27.01
CA ARG A 231 -17.31 -12.18 -27.98
C ARG A 231 -18.60 -12.85 -27.49
N LEU A 232 -18.69 -13.20 -26.21
CA LEU A 232 -19.89 -13.86 -25.70
C LEU A 232 -21.13 -12.96 -25.73
N PRO A 233 -21.09 -11.68 -25.28
CA PRO A 233 -22.22 -10.77 -25.47
C PRO A 233 -22.69 -10.69 -26.93
N GLU A 234 -21.77 -10.65 -27.90
CA GLU A 234 -22.10 -10.64 -29.32
C GLU A 234 -22.78 -11.94 -29.75
N LEU A 235 -22.23 -13.09 -29.36
CA LEU A 235 -22.78 -14.40 -29.68
C LEU A 235 -24.18 -14.60 -29.09
N PHE A 236 -24.37 -14.27 -27.81
CA PHE A 236 -25.69 -14.34 -27.18
C PHE A 236 -26.67 -13.34 -27.79
N SER A 237 -26.22 -12.14 -28.21
CA SER A 237 -27.08 -11.19 -28.90
C SER A 237 -27.59 -11.72 -30.24
N MET A 238 -26.78 -12.47 -30.99
CA MET A 238 -27.19 -13.07 -32.27
C MET A 238 -28.17 -14.23 -32.10
N ASN A 239 -28.09 -14.94 -30.97
CA ASN A 239 -28.88 -16.13 -30.69
C ASN A 239 -29.94 -15.91 -29.60
N TRP A 240 -30.24 -14.65 -29.28
CA TRP A 240 -31.05 -14.29 -28.11
C TRP A 240 -32.43 -14.93 -28.10
N ASP A 241 -33.05 -15.02 -29.28
CA ASP A 241 -34.39 -15.58 -29.44
C ASP A 241 -34.47 -17.09 -29.22
N TRP A 242 -33.33 -17.79 -29.19
CA TRP A 242 -33.28 -19.24 -28.92
C TRP A 242 -33.38 -19.56 -27.44
N LEU A 243 -33.16 -18.58 -26.57
CA LEU A 243 -33.27 -18.74 -25.13
C LEU A 243 -34.72 -18.56 -24.66
N THR A 244 -35.12 -19.37 -23.68
CA THR A 244 -36.37 -19.18 -22.95
C THR A 244 -36.33 -17.88 -22.13
N ASP A 245 -37.50 -17.41 -21.71
CA ASP A 245 -37.60 -16.17 -20.94
C ASP A 245 -36.82 -16.20 -19.61
N ASN A 246 -36.73 -17.36 -18.96
CA ASN A 246 -35.95 -17.51 -17.73
C ASN A 246 -34.45 -17.58 -18.02
N GLU A 247 -34.05 -18.31 -19.07
CA GLU A 247 -32.66 -18.38 -19.52
C GLU A 247 -32.14 -17.00 -19.89
N LYS A 248 -32.94 -16.19 -20.60
CA LYS A 248 -32.61 -14.79 -20.91
C LYS A 248 -32.29 -13.98 -19.66
N VAL A 249 -33.01 -14.16 -18.56
CA VAL A 249 -32.75 -13.46 -17.29
C VAL A 249 -31.41 -13.88 -16.69
N ILE A 250 -31.18 -15.19 -16.60
CA ILE A 250 -29.95 -15.76 -16.01
C ILE A 250 -28.71 -15.39 -16.85
N VAL A 251 -28.79 -15.57 -18.17
CA VAL A 251 -27.73 -15.17 -19.11
C VAL A 251 -27.51 -13.66 -19.05
N SER A 252 -28.57 -12.83 -18.98
CA SER A 252 -28.42 -11.37 -18.84
C SER A 252 -27.61 -10.99 -17.60
N LYS A 253 -27.84 -11.67 -16.47
CA LYS A 253 -27.05 -11.44 -15.25
C LYS A 253 -25.58 -11.77 -15.53
N LEU A 254 -25.25 -12.91 -16.12
CA LEU A 254 -23.84 -13.21 -16.46
C LEU A 254 -23.23 -12.20 -17.44
N LEU A 255 -23.95 -11.80 -18.49
CA LEU A 255 -23.49 -10.81 -19.46
C LEU A 255 -23.26 -9.43 -18.82
N TYR A 256 -24.06 -9.05 -17.83
CA TYR A 256 -23.83 -7.84 -17.03
C TYR A 256 -22.49 -7.92 -16.28
N SER A 257 -22.15 -9.09 -15.73
CA SER A 257 -20.85 -9.30 -15.09
C SER A 257 -19.69 -9.15 -16.09
N PHE A 258 -19.79 -9.73 -17.30
CA PHE A 258 -18.78 -9.54 -18.34
C PHE A 258 -18.65 -8.08 -18.78
N ARG A 259 -19.77 -7.35 -18.86
CA ARG A 259 -19.77 -5.93 -19.21
C ARG A 259 -18.97 -5.10 -18.21
N ILE A 260 -19.12 -5.37 -16.91
CA ILE A 260 -18.34 -4.68 -15.86
C ILE A 260 -16.85 -4.96 -16.02
N ILE A 261 -16.46 -6.22 -16.25
CA ILE A 261 -15.05 -6.60 -16.44
C ILE A 261 -14.48 -5.88 -17.66
N LYS A 262 -15.20 -5.90 -18.79
CA LYS A 262 -14.83 -5.16 -20.00
C LYS A 262 -14.63 -3.68 -19.70
N GLU A 263 -15.56 -3.04 -18.99
CA GLU A 263 -15.44 -1.62 -18.64
C GLU A 263 -14.25 -1.31 -17.73
N LEU A 264 -13.93 -2.18 -16.78
CA LEU A 264 -12.71 -2.06 -15.97
C LEU A 264 -11.47 -2.08 -16.86
N THR A 265 -11.41 -2.95 -17.87
CA THR A 265 -10.20 -3.12 -18.71
C THR A 265 -9.79 -1.87 -19.50
N TYR A 266 -10.67 -0.89 -19.67
CA TYR A 266 -10.35 0.37 -20.35
C TYR A 266 -9.45 1.32 -19.56
N SER A 267 -9.25 1.11 -18.25
CA SER A 267 -8.42 1.99 -17.43
C SER A 267 -7.56 1.22 -16.44
N LEU A 268 -6.24 1.45 -16.51
CA LEU A 268 -5.28 0.87 -15.56
C LEU A 268 -5.57 1.27 -14.11
N PHE A 269 -6.07 2.49 -13.88
CA PHE A 269 -6.47 2.95 -12.55
C PHE A 269 -7.73 2.25 -12.04
N ALA A 270 -8.66 1.92 -12.94
CA ALA A 270 -9.90 1.23 -12.57
C ALA A 270 -9.59 -0.19 -12.09
N ILE A 271 -8.75 -0.92 -12.83
CA ILE A 271 -8.35 -2.30 -12.57
C ILE A 271 -7.58 -2.44 -11.25
N ASN A 272 -6.76 -1.46 -10.91
CA ASN A 272 -5.87 -1.52 -9.73
C ASN A 272 -6.36 -0.65 -8.56
N GLY A 273 -7.64 -0.26 -8.54
CA GLY A 273 -8.13 0.77 -7.62
C GLY A 273 -9.53 0.53 -7.08
N VAL A 274 -10.13 1.62 -6.60
CA VAL A 274 -11.45 1.62 -5.94
C VAL A 274 -12.54 1.03 -6.84
N LEU A 275 -12.45 1.23 -8.16
CA LEU A 275 -13.44 0.71 -9.10
C LEU A 275 -13.42 -0.82 -9.15
N ALA A 276 -12.25 -1.48 -9.17
CA ALA A 276 -12.18 -2.93 -9.09
C ALA A 276 -12.75 -3.48 -7.78
N ALA A 277 -12.51 -2.81 -6.65
CA ALA A 277 -13.10 -3.18 -5.35
C ALA A 277 -14.63 -3.06 -5.36
N ALA A 278 -15.16 -1.94 -5.85
CA ALA A 278 -16.59 -1.74 -6.01
C ALA A 278 -17.21 -2.80 -6.93
N SER A 279 -16.60 -3.03 -8.09
CA SER A 279 -17.03 -4.03 -9.07
C SER A 279 -17.03 -5.45 -8.49
N THR A 280 -16.08 -5.81 -7.64
CA THR A 280 -16.04 -7.15 -7.02
C THR A 280 -17.34 -7.46 -6.27
N ARG A 281 -17.87 -6.53 -5.46
CA ARG A 281 -19.17 -6.76 -4.82
C ARG A 281 -20.33 -6.64 -5.79
N ILE A 282 -20.30 -5.78 -6.81
CA ILE A 282 -21.37 -5.79 -7.83
C ILE A 282 -21.45 -7.17 -8.50
N LEU A 283 -20.32 -7.78 -8.82
CA LEU A 283 -20.23 -9.10 -9.41
C LEU A 283 -20.69 -10.19 -8.44
N PHE A 284 -20.29 -10.14 -7.17
CA PHE A 284 -20.75 -11.07 -6.15
C PHE A 284 -22.25 -10.94 -5.89
N ASP A 285 -22.77 -9.71 -5.82
CA ASP A 285 -24.19 -9.43 -5.68
C ASP A 285 -24.98 -10.02 -6.83
N ASN A 286 -24.47 -9.85 -8.04
CA ASN A 286 -25.08 -10.43 -9.22
C ASN A 286 -25.06 -11.97 -9.19
N TYR A 287 -23.95 -12.58 -8.75
CA TYR A 287 -23.80 -14.04 -8.62
C TYR A 287 -24.76 -14.64 -7.59
N TRP A 288 -24.75 -14.17 -6.34
CA TRP A 288 -25.60 -14.78 -5.30
C TRP A 288 -27.09 -14.57 -5.62
N GLN A 289 -27.45 -13.43 -6.24
CA GLN A 289 -28.82 -13.20 -6.70
C GLN A 289 -29.22 -14.20 -7.78
N SER A 290 -28.36 -14.46 -8.78
CA SER A 290 -28.62 -15.50 -9.79
C SER A 290 -28.84 -16.85 -9.14
N LYS A 291 -27.96 -17.23 -8.20
CA LYS A 291 -28.05 -18.51 -7.47
C LYS A 291 -29.37 -18.61 -6.70
N TYR A 292 -29.74 -17.56 -5.99
CA TYR A 292 -31.01 -17.49 -5.27
C TYR A 292 -32.22 -17.68 -6.19
N LEU A 293 -32.25 -16.95 -7.30
CA LEU A 293 -33.37 -17.02 -8.24
C LEU A 293 -33.54 -18.42 -8.83
N ILE A 294 -32.42 -19.09 -9.14
CA ILE A 294 -32.40 -20.47 -9.64
C ILE A 294 -32.89 -21.45 -8.56
N GLU A 295 -32.27 -21.45 -7.38
CA GLU A 295 -32.56 -22.44 -6.32
C GLU A 295 -33.97 -22.31 -5.75
N ASN A 296 -34.58 -21.12 -5.82
CA ASN A 296 -35.92 -20.85 -5.28
C ASN A 296 -37.00 -20.74 -6.37
N ASN A 297 -36.66 -20.96 -7.65
CA ASN A 297 -37.57 -20.85 -8.79
C ASN A 297 -38.28 -19.48 -8.89
N GLU A 298 -37.55 -18.40 -8.60
CA GLU A 298 -38.07 -17.04 -8.53
C GLU A 298 -37.78 -16.18 -9.78
N ILE A 299 -37.19 -16.78 -10.82
CA ILE A 299 -36.71 -16.08 -12.02
C ILE A 299 -37.80 -15.24 -12.69
N GLN A 300 -38.99 -15.83 -12.92
CA GLN A 300 -40.09 -15.15 -13.60
C GLN A 300 -40.64 -13.98 -12.76
N GLN A 301 -40.78 -14.17 -11.44
CA GLN A 301 -41.25 -13.11 -10.53
C GLN A 301 -40.25 -11.94 -10.48
N TYR A 302 -38.96 -12.26 -10.45
CA TYR A 302 -37.90 -11.26 -10.51
C TYR A 302 -37.87 -10.52 -11.84
N LYS A 303 -38.10 -11.21 -12.97
CA LYS A 303 -38.20 -10.61 -14.31
C LYS A 303 -39.31 -9.55 -14.35
N GLU A 304 -40.51 -9.90 -13.89
CA GLU A 304 -41.65 -8.98 -13.85
C GLU A 304 -41.33 -7.76 -13.00
N PHE A 305 -40.82 -7.96 -11.77
CA PHE A 305 -40.37 -6.89 -10.89
C PHE A 305 -39.31 -5.98 -11.54
N ALA A 306 -38.30 -6.56 -12.20
CA ALA A 306 -37.20 -5.82 -12.79
C ALA A 306 -37.63 -4.99 -14.01
N LEU A 307 -38.53 -5.52 -14.85
CA LEU A 307 -39.09 -4.78 -16.00
C LEU A 307 -39.84 -3.54 -15.54
N ASP A 308 -40.63 -3.66 -14.47
CA ASP A 308 -41.36 -2.53 -13.92
C ASP A 308 -40.45 -1.48 -13.29
N ARG A 309 -39.40 -1.91 -12.58
CA ARG A 309 -38.35 -1.02 -12.08
C ARG A 309 -37.61 -0.31 -13.21
N MET A 310 -37.30 -1.01 -14.30
CA MET A 310 -36.62 -0.42 -15.46
C MET A 310 -37.49 0.66 -16.12
N ARG A 311 -38.79 0.41 -16.32
CA ARG A 311 -39.75 1.40 -16.83
C ARG A 311 -39.75 2.66 -15.96
N LEU A 312 -39.83 2.50 -14.64
CA LEU A 312 -39.77 3.62 -13.70
C LEU A 312 -38.46 4.40 -13.79
N HIS A 313 -37.32 3.72 -13.89
CA HIS A 313 -36.01 4.38 -14.01
C HIS A 313 -35.87 5.18 -15.31
N ILE A 314 -36.39 4.68 -16.44
CA ILE A 314 -36.38 5.40 -17.73
C ILE A 314 -37.22 6.67 -17.64
N LEU A 315 -38.41 6.59 -17.04
CA LEU A 315 -39.29 7.75 -16.84
C LEU A 315 -38.59 8.85 -16.03
N LYS A 316 -37.96 8.48 -14.89
CA LYS A 316 -37.23 9.44 -14.05
C LYS A 316 -36.02 10.07 -14.75
N ARG A 317 -35.25 9.29 -15.54
CA ARG A 317 -34.02 9.77 -16.18
C ARG A 317 -34.26 10.67 -17.39
N THR A 318 -35.41 10.54 -18.06
CA THR A 318 -35.71 11.28 -19.31
C THR A 318 -36.24 12.68 -19.05
N GLY A 319 -36.28 13.15 -17.80
CA GLY A 319 -36.75 14.50 -17.48
C GLY A 319 -38.22 14.73 -17.80
N LYS A 320 -39.00 13.65 -18.00
CA LYS A 320 -40.47 13.70 -18.06
C LYS A 320 -41.02 13.85 -16.63
N GLU A 321 -40.51 14.87 -15.94
CA GLU A 321 -40.69 15.19 -14.52
C GLU A 321 -42.02 15.90 -14.24
N ASP A 322 -42.86 16.17 -15.25
CA ASP A 322 -44.25 16.62 -15.06
C ASP A 322 -45.16 15.56 -14.39
N VAL A 323 -44.57 14.46 -13.92
CA VAL A 323 -45.17 13.64 -12.87
C VAL A 323 -44.58 14.10 -11.52
N GLU A 324 -44.95 15.31 -11.11
CA GLU A 324 -44.56 15.87 -9.79
C GLU A 324 -45.17 15.07 -8.62
N ASP A 325 -46.18 14.26 -8.90
CA ASP A 325 -46.91 13.53 -7.88
C ASP A 325 -46.97 12.04 -8.24
N ILE A 326 -46.36 11.20 -7.41
CA ILE A 326 -46.47 9.74 -7.52
C ILE A 326 -47.95 9.30 -7.48
N GLY A 327 -48.83 10.14 -6.88
CA GLY A 327 -50.28 9.98 -6.91
C GLY A 327 -50.89 10.04 -8.32
N ILE A 328 -50.30 10.76 -9.27
CA ILE A 328 -50.77 10.82 -10.67
C ILE A 328 -50.45 9.52 -11.41
N LEU A 329 -49.29 8.90 -11.18
CA LEU A 329 -48.98 7.56 -11.71
C LEU A 329 -49.88 6.49 -11.08
N MET A 330 -50.17 6.60 -9.79
CA MET A 330 -51.13 5.73 -9.10
C MET A 330 -52.56 5.90 -9.65
N LEU A 331 -52.99 7.12 -9.95
CA LEU A 331 -54.29 7.42 -10.59
C LEU A 331 -54.34 6.93 -12.04
N ALA A 332 -53.28 7.12 -12.84
CA ALA A 332 -53.21 6.64 -14.21
C ALA A 332 -53.20 5.10 -14.28
N SER A 333 -52.53 4.44 -13.34
CA SER A 333 -52.55 2.98 -13.15
C SER A 333 -53.91 2.47 -12.69
N ASN A 334 -54.59 3.17 -11.78
CA ASN A 334 -55.93 2.79 -11.30
C ASN A 334 -57.04 3.04 -12.34
N ASN A 335 -56.77 3.82 -13.39
CA ASN A 335 -57.70 4.13 -14.48
C ASN A 335 -57.32 3.43 -15.81
N ASP A 336 -56.45 2.42 -15.79
CA ASP A 336 -55.98 1.67 -16.98
C ASP A 336 -55.37 2.52 -18.11
N LEU A 337 -54.86 3.72 -17.79
CA LEU A 337 -54.23 4.62 -18.77
C LEU A 337 -52.75 4.31 -19.02
N LEU A 338 -52.14 3.56 -18.09
CA LEU A 338 -50.80 2.99 -18.15
C LEU A 338 -50.87 1.60 -17.52
N ASP A 339 -50.09 0.63 -18.05
CA ASP A 339 -49.85 -0.61 -17.32
C ASP A 339 -49.37 -0.27 -15.90
N PRO A 340 -49.95 -0.87 -14.84
CA PRO A 340 -49.55 -0.60 -13.47
C PRO A 340 -48.04 -0.76 -13.31
N ILE A 341 -47.35 0.31 -12.91
CA ILE A 341 -45.93 0.23 -12.53
C ILE A 341 -45.90 -0.05 -11.03
N PRO A 342 -45.58 -1.26 -10.56
CA PRO A 342 -45.46 -1.55 -9.14
C PRO A 342 -44.45 -0.62 -8.46
N ILE A 343 -44.92 0.13 -7.47
CA ILE A 343 -44.11 0.93 -6.52
C ILE A 343 -43.63 0.00 -5.38
N HIS A 344 -43.18 -1.21 -5.71
CA HIS A 344 -42.75 -2.14 -4.69
C HIS A 344 -41.33 -1.80 -4.22
N GLY A 345 -41.10 -1.99 -2.91
CA GLY A 345 -39.79 -1.89 -2.28
C GLY A 345 -38.81 -2.94 -2.81
N ASP A 346 -37.69 -3.13 -2.13
CA ASP A 346 -36.66 -4.07 -2.59
C ASP A 346 -37.20 -5.50 -2.76
N TYR A 347 -36.89 -6.15 -3.89
CA TYR A 347 -37.25 -7.55 -4.16
C TYR A 347 -36.59 -8.47 -3.12
N PHE A 348 -35.30 -8.26 -2.89
CA PHE A 348 -34.52 -8.94 -1.87
C PHE A 348 -34.73 -8.25 -0.52
N LYS A 349 -35.62 -8.82 0.30
CA LYS A 349 -36.08 -8.22 1.57
C LYS A 349 -35.15 -8.49 2.75
N LYS A 350 -34.33 -9.53 2.68
CA LYS A 350 -33.33 -9.85 3.72
C LYS A 350 -32.02 -9.13 3.41
N SER A 351 -31.14 -9.04 4.41
CA SER A 351 -29.77 -8.60 4.16
C SER A 351 -29.03 -9.60 3.25
N ALA A 352 -28.07 -9.11 2.45
CA ALA A 352 -27.26 -9.98 1.59
C ALA A 352 -26.53 -11.08 2.39
N ARG A 353 -26.16 -10.81 3.64
CA ARG A 353 -25.57 -11.82 4.54
C ARG A 353 -26.53 -12.98 4.82
N GLU A 354 -27.80 -12.68 5.06
CA GLU A 354 -28.82 -13.71 5.31
C GLU A 354 -29.05 -14.57 4.06
N TYR A 355 -29.10 -13.97 2.88
CA TYR A 355 -29.14 -14.73 1.61
C TYR A 355 -27.88 -15.57 1.42
N ALA A 356 -26.70 -15.02 1.67
CA ALA A 356 -25.45 -15.77 1.55
C ALA A 356 -25.42 -16.98 2.49
N ILE A 357 -25.88 -16.84 3.74
CA ILE A 357 -26.02 -17.98 4.66
C ILE A 357 -27.01 -19.01 4.13
N GLN A 358 -28.16 -18.57 3.63
CA GLN A 358 -29.17 -19.47 3.04
C GLN A 358 -28.63 -20.27 1.85
N LEU A 359 -27.75 -19.66 1.04
CA LEU A 359 -27.17 -20.26 -0.18
C LEU A 359 -25.84 -20.99 0.05
N ASN A 360 -25.43 -21.16 1.32
CA ASN A 360 -24.11 -21.70 1.70
C ASN A 360 -22.90 -20.91 1.12
N LEU A 361 -23.05 -19.59 0.96
CA LEU A 361 -22.03 -18.65 0.46
C LEU A 361 -21.48 -17.74 1.57
N LYS A 362 -21.56 -18.14 2.84
CA LYS A 362 -21.15 -17.29 3.97
C LYS A 362 -19.69 -16.87 3.89
N ASP A 363 -18.81 -17.81 3.53
CA ASP A 363 -17.38 -17.54 3.49
C ASP A 363 -17.00 -16.66 2.28
N ASP A 364 -17.68 -16.85 1.15
CA ASP A 364 -17.59 -15.94 -0.01
C ASP A 364 -18.11 -14.54 0.33
N TYR A 365 -19.21 -14.44 1.08
CA TYR A 365 -19.72 -13.17 1.58
C TYR A 365 -18.66 -12.49 2.46
N ASP A 366 -18.13 -13.18 3.47
CA ASP A 366 -17.12 -12.59 4.36
C ASP A 366 -15.86 -12.15 3.57
N LYS A 367 -15.48 -12.88 2.51
CA LYS A 367 -14.36 -12.54 1.62
C LYS A 367 -14.65 -11.34 0.71
N TYR A 368 -15.79 -11.32 0.02
CA TYR A 368 -16.06 -10.37 -1.06
C TYR A 368 -16.79 -9.11 -0.60
N TYR A 369 -17.58 -9.16 0.47
CA TYR A 369 -18.28 -7.98 1.00
C TYR A 369 -17.36 -6.99 1.72
N GLU A 370 -16.20 -7.44 2.21
CA GLU A 370 -15.15 -6.57 2.77
C GLU A 370 -14.65 -5.53 1.76
N TYR A 371 -14.62 -5.87 0.46
CA TYR A 371 -14.16 -4.97 -0.60
C TYR A 371 -15.03 -3.74 -0.82
N ASN A 372 -16.22 -3.61 -0.20
CA ASN A 372 -17.19 -2.66 -0.73
C ASN A 372 -18.09 -1.93 0.28
N SER A 373 -18.50 -2.49 1.44
CA SER A 373 -19.30 -1.66 2.38
C SER A 373 -18.57 -0.36 2.71
N GLU A 374 -17.26 -0.44 2.89
CA GLU A 374 -16.43 0.73 3.13
C GLU A 374 -16.30 1.63 1.87
N PHE A 375 -16.13 1.07 0.66
CA PHE A 375 -15.82 1.83 -0.57
C PHE A 375 -17.04 2.47 -1.24
N ILE A 376 -18.18 1.77 -1.34
CA ILE A 376 -19.41 2.35 -1.91
C ILE A 376 -19.95 3.47 -1.01
N HIS A 377 -19.81 3.33 0.31
CA HIS A 377 -20.27 4.36 1.25
C HIS A 377 -19.21 5.43 1.54
N ALA A 378 -18.08 5.42 0.83
CA ALA A 378 -16.96 6.36 1.02
C ALA A 378 -16.56 6.52 2.50
N SER A 379 -16.55 5.40 3.23
CA SER A 379 -16.10 5.35 4.62
C SER A 379 -14.67 5.87 4.74
N LEU A 380 -14.31 6.33 5.94
CA LEU A 380 -12.94 6.78 6.20
C LEU A 380 -11.93 5.64 5.98
N THR A 381 -12.28 4.39 6.29
CA THR A 381 -11.43 3.21 6.04
C THR A 381 -11.11 3.05 4.56
N ALA A 382 -12.11 3.17 3.69
CA ALA A 382 -11.91 3.11 2.24
C ALA A 382 -11.11 4.29 1.70
N ILE A 383 -11.35 5.50 2.20
CA ILE A 383 -10.59 6.69 1.81
C ILE A 383 -9.12 6.52 2.19
N LEU A 384 -8.84 6.10 3.42
CA LEU A 384 -7.47 5.90 3.89
C LEU A 384 -6.78 4.74 3.15
N SER A 385 -7.43 3.59 3.00
CA SER A 385 -6.84 2.45 2.27
C SER A 385 -6.69 2.71 0.75
N SER A 386 -7.51 3.60 0.17
CA SER A 386 -7.36 3.95 -1.25
C SER A 386 -6.29 5.00 -1.51
N LEU A 387 -6.13 5.99 -0.62
CA LEU A 387 -5.29 7.16 -0.84
C LEU A 387 -3.98 7.11 -0.05
N MET A 388 -3.99 6.57 1.16
CA MET A 388 -2.86 6.70 2.06
C MET A 388 -1.83 5.60 1.79
N VAL A 389 -0.58 6.02 1.73
CA VAL A 389 0.58 5.13 1.70
C VAL A 389 1.58 5.60 2.73
N GLU A 390 2.42 4.69 3.18
CA GLU A 390 3.54 5.04 4.03
C GLU A 390 4.45 6.03 3.29
N CYS A 391 4.84 7.08 4.00
CA CYS A 391 5.78 8.06 3.50
C CYS A 391 7.13 7.38 3.27
N ALA A 392 7.63 7.46 2.04
CA ALA A 392 8.98 7.02 1.72
C ALA A 392 10.05 7.99 2.23
N ASN A 393 9.64 9.11 2.85
CA ASN A 393 10.60 10.01 3.46
C ASN A 393 11.15 9.34 4.71
N PRO A 394 12.46 9.06 4.77
CA PRO A 394 13.09 8.45 5.94
C PRO A 394 12.86 9.25 7.23
N GLU A 395 12.55 10.54 7.15
CA GLU A 395 12.23 11.42 8.29
C GLU A 395 10.79 11.26 8.80
N HIS A 396 9.90 10.71 7.97
CA HIS A 396 8.47 10.60 8.23
C HIS A 396 8.09 9.13 8.50
N LEU A 397 8.85 8.46 9.36
CA LEU A 397 8.58 7.09 9.78
C LEU A 397 7.19 6.97 10.41
N ASN A 398 6.43 5.94 10.01
CA ASN A 398 5.03 5.73 10.42
C ASN A 398 4.07 6.90 10.06
N HIS A 399 4.47 7.79 9.16
CA HIS A 399 3.61 8.81 8.61
C HIS A 399 2.91 8.28 7.36
N PHE A 400 1.60 8.50 7.29
CA PHE A 400 0.84 8.25 6.09
C PHE A 400 0.72 9.53 5.26
N THR A 401 0.92 9.41 3.96
CA THR A 401 0.74 10.51 3.00
C THR A 401 -0.09 10.05 1.80
N VAL A 402 -0.51 10.98 0.96
CA VAL A 402 -1.39 10.70 -0.19
C VAL A 402 -0.57 10.17 -1.36
N SER A 403 -0.91 8.97 -1.83
CA SER A 403 -0.40 8.38 -3.05
C SER A 403 -1.01 9.06 -4.28
N PRO A 404 -0.21 9.54 -5.23
CA PRO A 404 -0.70 9.96 -6.55
C PRO A 404 -0.98 8.77 -7.47
N SER A 405 -0.59 7.55 -7.09
CA SER A 405 -0.86 6.29 -7.81
C SER A 405 -2.12 5.58 -7.29
N SER A 406 -2.55 4.53 -7.99
CA SER A 406 -3.67 3.68 -7.56
C SER A 406 -3.43 3.07 -6.17
N SER A 407 -4.53 2.73 -5.48
CA SER A 407 -4.47 2.11 -4.15
C SER A 407 -3.59 0.85 -4.15
N ARG A 408 -2.73 0.74 -3.14
CA ARG A 408 -1.85 -0.42 -2.97
C ARG A 408 -2.51 -1.59 -2.23
N TYR A 409 -3.52 -1.29 -1.42
CA TYR A 409 -4.15 -2.27 -0.54
C TYR A 409 -5.34 -2.98 -1.20
N ILE A 410 -5.74 -2.54 -2.38
CA ILE A 410 -6.81 -3.14 -3.15
C ILE A 410 -6.21 -4.16 -4.13
N ASP A 411 -6.43 -5.44 -3.85
CA ASP A 411 -6.13 -6.54 -4.76
C ASP A 411 -7.42 -7.32 -5.03
N ALA A 412 -8.23 -6.77 -5.92
CA ALA A 412 -9.59 -7.24 -6.15
C ALA A 412 -9.72 -8.11 -7.42
N ILE A 413 -8.78 -7.95 -8.36
CA ILE A 413 -8.84 -8.59 -9.67
C ILE A 413 -8.85 -10.13 -9.61
N PRO A 414 -8.02 -10.82 -8.81
CA PRO A 414 -8.12 -12.28 -8.70
C PRO A 414 -9.50 -12.74 -8.24
N HIS A 415 -10.12 -12.01 -7.31
CA HIS A 415 -11.45 -12.31 -6.79
C HIS A 415 -12.56 -12.06 -7.80
N ILE A 416 -12.40 -11.10 -8.70
CA ILE A 416 -13.31 -10.91 -9.84
C ILE A 416 -13.34 -12.19 -10.71
N PHE A 417 -12.18 -12.83 -10.92
CA PHE A 417 -12.08 -14.08 -11.67
C PHE A 417 -12.65 -15.28 -10.90
N ASP A 418 -12.44 -15.35 -9.58
CA ASP A 418 -13.10 -16.36 -8.73
C ASP A 418 -14.63 -16.29 -8.88
N ILE A 419 -15.19 -15.08 -8.77
CA ILE A 419 -16.64 -14.84 -8.84
C ILE A 419 -17.17 -15.13 -10.25
N ILE A 420 -16.46 -14.70 -11.30
CA ILE A 420 -16.98 -14.89 -12.66
C ILE A 420 -17.01 -16.36 -13.05
N ASN A 421 -16.00 -17.15 -12.66
CA ASN A 421 -15.96 -18.58 -12.92
C ASN A 421 -17.05 -19.31 -12.12
N ALA A 422 -17.32 -18.89 -10.88
CA ALA A 422 -18.46 -19.40 -10.12
C ALA A 422 -19.80 -19.07 -10.80
N HIS A 423 -19.94 -17.88 -11.39
CA HIS A 423 -21.14 -17.47 -12.11
C HIS A 423 -21.29 -18.21 -13.44
N ILE A 424 -20.19 -18.42 -14.19
CA ILE A 424 -20.15 -19.23 -15.41
C ILE A 424 -20.62 -20.66 -15.11
N SER A 425 -20.04 -21.28 -14.07
CA SER A 425 -20.41 -22.64 -13.64
C SER A 425 -21.90 -22.73 -13.31
N LEU A 426 -22.43 -21.77 -12.55
CA LEU A 426 -23.85 -21.70 -12.22
C LEU A 426 -24.75 -21.59 -13.46
N VAL A 427 -24.35 -20.81 -14.47
CA VAL A 427 -25.12 -20.67 -15.71
C VAL A 427 -25.07 -21.96 -16.54
N ASN A 428 -23.91 -22.59 -16.69
CA ASN A 428 -23.79 -23.88 -17.37
C ASN A 428 -24.67 -24.95 -16.71
N ASP A 429 -24.60 -25.05 -15.37
CA ASP A 429 -25.43 -25.98 -14.59
C ASP A 429 -26.92 -25.74 -14.83
N TYR A 430 -27.34 -24.46 -14.88
CA TYR A 430 -28.73 -24.09 -15.13
C TYR A 430 -29.19 -24.43 -16.56
N LEU A 431 -28.34 -24.20 -17.56
CA LEU A 431 -28.62 -24.53 -18.95
C LEU A 431 -28.55 -26.04 -19.23
N GLY A 432 -27.91 -26.81 -18.33
CA GLY A 432 -27.72 -28.25 -18.48
C GLY A 432 -26.66 -28.64 -19.51
N GLU A 433 -25.85 -27.69 -19.96
CA GLU A 433 -24.82 -27.87 -20.98
C GLU A 433 -23.58 -27.02 -20.62
N GLU A 434 -22.39 -27.57 -20.86
CA GLU A 434 -21.11 -26.87 -20.66
C GLU A 434 -20.81 -25.97 -21.87
N ILE A 435 -21.63 -24.92 -22.03
CA ILE A 435 -21.55 -23.98 -23.17
C ILE A 435 -20.45 -22.96 -22.96
N LEU A 436 -20.18 -22.60 -21.70
CA LEU A 436 -19.26 -21.54 -21.33
C LEU A 436 -18.02 -22.09 -20.63
N GLU A 437 -16.84 -21.75 -21.14
CA GLU A 437 -15.56 -22.06 -20.52
C GLU A 437 -15.24 -21.09 -19.36
N ASN A 438 -14.55 -21.60 -18.35
CA ASN A 438 -13.95 -20.77 -17.31
C ASN A 438 -12.80 -19.92 -17.88
N VAL A 439 -12.55 -18.78 -17.25
CA VAL A 439 -11.53 -17.81 -17.66
C VAL A 439 -10.41 -17.73 -16.63
N GLU A 440 -9.16 -17.66 -17.11
CA GLU A 440 -7.99 -17.50 -16.25
C GLU A 440 -7.50 -16.05 -16.25
N LEU A 441 -7.03 -15.56 -15.10
CA LEU A 441 -6.59 -14.18 -14.94
C LEU A 441 -5.45 -13.83 -15.91
N GLU A 442 -4.49 -14.74 -16.05
CA GLU A 442 -3.29 -14.62 -16.85
C GLU A 442 -3.59 -14.47 -18.34
N ASP A 443 -4.77 -14.90 -18.81
CA ASP A 443 -5.17 -14.75 -20.20
C ASP A 443 -5.50 -13.29 -20.53
N TYR A 444 -6.00 -12.53 -19.56
CA TYR A 444 -6.49 -11.17 -19.75
C TYR A 444 -5.58 -10.09 -19.15
N PHE A 445 -4.65 -10.45 -18.28
CA PHE A 445 -3.79 -9.48 -17.60
C PHE A 445 -2.32 -9.92 -17.55
N PHE A 446 -1.42 -8.96 -17.75
CA PHE A 446 -0.01 -9.08 -17.38
C PHE A 446 0.19 -8.64 -15.93
N LYS A 447 1.08 -9.33 -15.21
CA LYS A 447 1.54 -8.93 -13.87
C LYS A 447 2.85 -8.12 -13.91
N GLU A 448 3.53 -8.11 -15.05
CA GLU A 448 4.78 -7.38 -15.26
C GLU A 448 4.61 -6.29 -16.32
N ARG A 449 5.12 -5.09 -16.02
CA ARG A 449 5.06 -3.94 -16.93
C ARG A 449 5.78 -4.20 -18.25
N ASN A 450 6.93 -4.88 -18.23
CA ASN A 450 7.72 -5.15 -19.43
C ASN A 450 6.94 -6.02 -20.43
N SER A 451 6.28 -7.07 -19.96
CA SER A 451 5.42 -7.92 -20.79
C SER A 451 4.28 -7.13 -21.43
N PHE A 452 3.68 -6.20 -20.68
CA PHE A 452 2.68 -5.29 -21.22
C PHE A 452 3.24 -4.35 -22.30
N LEU A 453 4.42 -3.76 -22.09
CA LEU A 453 5.04 -2.87 -23.08
C LEU A 453 5.35 -3.62 -24.39
N VAL A 454 5.94 -4.81 -24.31
CA VAL A 454 6.22 -5.66 -25.48
C VAL A 454 4.92 -5.99 -26.23
N HIS A 455 3.84 -6.31 -25.50
CA HIS A 455 2.52 -6.55 -26.11
C HIS A 455 2.00 -5.31 -26.84
N MET A 456 2.06 -4.13 -26.21
CA MET A 456 1.59 -2.89 -26.82
C MET A 456 2.39 -2.50 -28.06
N GLU A 457 3.71 -2.68 -28.06
CA GLU A 457 4.57 -2.48 -29.23
C GLU A 457 4.16 -3.44 -30.37
N SER A 458 3.91 -4.71 -30.05
CA SER A 458 3.44 -5.68 -31.05
C SER A 458 2.07 -5.31 -31.65
N MET A 459 1.18 -4.74 -30.84
CA MET A 459 -0.13 -4.26 -31.29
C MET A 459 -0.02 -3.03 -32.18
N GLN A 460 0.87 -2.09 -31.84
CA GLN A 460 1.15 -0.93 -32.70
C GLN A 460 1.66 -1.38 -34.07
N ASN A 461 2.62 -2.31 -34.11
CA ASN A 461 3.16 -2.85 -35.36
C ASN A 461 2.13 -3.63 -36.20
N LYS A 462 1.05 -4.15 -35.59
CA LYS A 462 -0.06 -4.79 -36.33
C LYS A 462 -1.04 -3.77 -36.93
N MET A 463 -1.08 -2.56 -36.38
CA MET A 463 -1.98 -1.48 -36.82
C MET A 463 -1.37 -0.60 -37.91
N GLU A 464 -0.03 -0.56 -37.99
CA GLU A 464 0.75 0.02 -39.09
C GLU A 464 0.85 -0.97 -40.27
#